data_AF-A0A4Y2S3M8-F1
#
_entry.id   AF-A0A4Y2S3M8-F1
#
_cell.length_a   1.000
_cell.length_b   1.000
_cell.length_c   1.000
_cell.angle_alpha   90.00
_cell.angle_beta   90.00
_cell.angle_gamma   90.00
#
_symmetry.space_group_name_H-M   'P 1'
#
loop_
_entity.id
_entity.type
_entity.pdbx_description
1 polymer ?
#
loop_
_entity_poly.entity_id
_entity_poly.type
_entity_poly.pdbx_seq_one_letter_code
_entity_poly.pdbx_strand_id
1 'polypeptide(L)'
;MRKQRRQSLAKRGKWNPEELSFEDFKRVTSLVFYQELRNPVTQVTGFHIIHDFANTGYQHLKYCTPMNMYLLYHASFECAPAKYIEVHCINTNYVLSTLLICAKPFLVESVRKILYFHSSVEELLESFPRSTLPIKYGGTLTDYYTADYLKRANEEQGDFPAGGLKNLF
;
A
#
# COMPACT_ATOMS: atom_id res chain seq x y z
N MET A 1 -15.79 -10.11 -13.13
CA MET A 1 -15.51 -8.85 -12.41
C MET A 1 -14.16 -8.80 -11.65
N ARG A 2 -13.57 -9.91 -11.16
CA ARG A 2 -12.24 -9.86 -10.48
C ARG A 2 -11.04 -9.50 -11.39
N LYS A 3 -11.15 -9.68 -12.71
CA LYS A 3 -10.05 -9.48 -13.68
C LYS A 3 -9.63 -8.02 -13.97
N GLN A 4 -10.39 -7.02 -13.49
CA GLN A 4 -10.13 -5.60 -13.75
C GLN A 4 -9.69 -4.81 -12.51
N ARG A 5 -9.46 -5.49 -11.38
CA ARG A 5 -9.00 -4.82 -10.15
C ARG A 5 -7.50 -4.59 -10.23
N ARG A 6 -7.08 -3.35 -10.03
CA ARG A 6 -5.66 -3.02 -9.83
C ARG A 6 -5.33 -3.26 -8.37
N GLN A 7 -4.18 -3.90 -8.13
CA GLN A 7 -3.68 -4.16 -6.79
C GLN A 7 -2.37 -3.41 -6.56
N SER A 8 -2.15 -2.96 -5.33
CA SER A 8 -0.94 -2.24 -4.92
C SER A 8 -0.13 -3.14 -3.99
N LEU A 9 1.15 -3.36 -4.28
CA LEU A 9 2.04 -4.18 -3.45
C LEU A 9 3.09 -3.30 -2.78
N ALA A 10 3.09 -3.25 -1.44
CA ALA A 10 4.02 -2.47 -0.65
C ALA A 10 4.91 -3.39 0.21
N LYS A 11 6.19 -3.48 -0.14
CA LYS A 11 7.19 -4.27 0.59
C LYS A 11 7.82 -3.42 1.70
N ARG A 12 7.35 -3.59 2.93
CA ARG A 12 7.71 -2.72 4.05
C ARG A 12 9.19 -2.85 4.45
N GLY A 13 9.74 -4.06 4.41
CA GLY A 13 11.15 -4.31 4.73
C GLY A 13 12.15 -3.89 3.65
N LYS A 14 11.72 -3.25 2.56
CA LYS A 14 12.63 -2.64 1.58
C LYS A 14 13.05 -1.22 1.96
N TRP A 15 12.36 -0.60 2.91
CA TRP A 15 12.76 0.70 3.43
C TRP A 15 13.91 0.52 4.44
N ASN A 16 15.06 1.12 4.15
CA ASN A 16 16.15 1.27 5.10
C ASN A 16 16.07 2.66 5.76
N PRO A 17 15.76 2.77 7.07
CA PRO A 17 15.67 4.06 7.74
C PRO A 17 17.00 4.83 7.87
N GLU A 18 18.14 4.19 7.61
CA GLU A 18 19.46 4.82 7.58
C GLU A 18 19.78 5.48 6.23
N GLU A 19 19.18 4.98 5.14
CA GLU A 19 19.38 5.51 3.78
C GLU A 19 18.30 6.51 3.39
N LEU A 20 17.06 6.28 3.84
CA LEU A 20 15.92 7.14 3.56
C LEU A 20 15.22 7.50 4.86
N SER A 21 15.18 8.81 5.17
CA SER A 21 14.54 9.30 6.38
C SER A 21 13.06 8.87 6.45
N PHE A 22 12.50 8.75 7.66
CA PHE A 22 11.08 8.42 7.80
C PHE A 22 10.18 9.50 7.20
N GLU A 23 10.61 10.76 7.21
CA GLU A 23 9.86 11.84 6.59
C GLU A 23 9.79 11.68 5.08
N ASP A 24 10.93 11.41 4.43
CA ASP A 24 10.98 11.19 2.99
C ASP A 24 10.28 9.89 2.59
N PHE A 25 10.38 8.85 3.41
CA PHE A 25 9.62 7.62 3.21
C PHE A 25 8.10 7.87 3.22
N LYS A 26 7.60 8.70 4.14
CA LYS A 26 6.19 9.12 4.14
C LYS A 26 5.85 9.88 2.85
N ARG A 27 6.67 10.87 2.47
CA ARG A 27 6.46 11.68 1.26
C ARG A 27 6.38 10.80 0.01
N VAL A 28 7.36 9.92 -0.20
CA VAL A 28 7.39 9.01 -1.35
C VAL A 28 6.19 8.07 -1.35
N THR A 29 5.84 7.49 -0.19
CA THR A 29 4.65 6.62 -0.07
C THR A 29 3.37 7.36 -0.42
N SER A 30 3.21 8.60 0.06
CA SER A 30 2.07 9.45 -0.26
C SER A 30 2.00 9.79 -1.74
N LEU A 31 3.13 10.13 -2.38
CA LEU A 31 3.18 10.43 -3.82
C LEU A 31 2.76 9.23 -4.66
N VAL A 32 3.30 8.04 -4.37
CA VAL A 32 2.91 6.79 -5.05
C VAL A 32 1.41 6.54 -4.89
N PHE A 33 0.90 6.68 -3.66
CA PHE A 33 -0.52 6.49 -3.36
C PHE A 33 -1.42 7.47 -4.14
N TYR A 34 -1.09 8.76 -4.17
CA TYR A 34 -1.85 9.74 -4.95
C TYR A 34 -1.78 9.49 -6.45
N GLN A 35 -0.65 8.99 -6.95
CA GLN A 35 -0.53 8.60 -8.36
C GLN A 35 -1.45 7.42 -8.69
N GLU A 36 -1.50 6.40 -7.83
CA GLU A 36 -2.43 5.28 -8.02
C GLU A 36 -3.90 5.73 -7.98
N LEU A 37 -4.21 6.74 -7.16
CA LEU A 37 -5.55 7.34 -7.06
C LEU A 37 -5.96 8.13 -8.32
N ARG A 38 -5.03 8.55 -9.18
CA ARG A 38 -5.38 9.19 -10.47
C ARG A 38 -5.96 8.21 -11.48
N ASN A 39 -5.81 6.91 -11.27
CA ASN A 39 -6.29 5.90 -12.20
C ASN A 39 -7.83 5.76 -12.11
N PRO A 40 -8.59 5.95 -13.21
CA PRO A 40 -10.05 5.85 -13.18
C PRO A 40 -10.57 4.49 -12.73
N VAL A 41 -9.86 3.40 -13.06
CA VAL A 41 -10.23 2.06 -12.60
C VAL A 41 -10.11 1.99 -11.08
N THR A 42 -9.02 2.46 -10.50
CA THR A 42 -8.85 2.52 -9.02
C THR A 42 -9.90 3.39 -8.36
N GLN A 43 -10.28 4.53 -8.95
CA GLN A 43 -11.32 5.41 -8.40
C GLN A 43 -12.69 4.72 -8.33
N VAL A 44 -13.03 3.90 -9.34
CA VAL A 44 -14.30 3.19 -9.41
C VAL A 44 -14.28 1.90 -8.58
N THR A 45 -13.22 1.10 -8.69
CA THR A 45 -13.13 -0.21 -8.03
C THR A 45 -12.66 -0.13 -6.59
N GLY A 46 -11.94 0.93 -6.22
CA GLY A 46 -11.24 1.06 -4.95
C GLY A 46 -9.89 0.34 -4.92
N PHE A 47 -9.15 0.59 -3.83
CA PHE A 47 -7.84 0.01 -3.55
C PHE A 47 -7.94 -1.40 -2.99
N HIS A 48 -7.13 -2.28 -3.55
CA HIS A 48 -6.80 -3.59 -2.99
C HIS A 48 -5.29 -3.61 -2.72
N ILE A 49 -4.90 -3.53 -1.45
CA ILE A 49 -3.49 -3.31 -1.06
C ILE A 49 -2.94 -4.59 -0.43
N ILE A 50 -1.70 -4.93 -0.77
CA ILE A 50 -0.93 -5.98 -0.13
C ILE A 50 0.27 -5.33 0.56
N HIS A 51 0.36 -5.48 1.87
CA HIS A 51 1.51 -5.14 2.68
C HIS A 51 2.33 -6.40 2.98
N ASP A 52 3.53 -6.46 2.43
CA ASP A 52 4.51 -7.50 2.72
C ASP A 52 5.45 -7.04 3.83
N PHE A 53 5.35 -7.67 4.99
CA PHE A 53 6.15 -7.37 6.17
C PHE A 53 7.48 -8.15 6.25
N ALA A 54 7.80 -8.98 5.25
CA ALA A 54 9.09 -9.65 5.18
C ALA A 54 10.26 -8.66 5.25
N ASN A 55 11.31 -9.02 5.99
CA ASN A 55 12.50 -8.20 6.26
C ASN A 55 12.24 -6.91 7.04
N THR A 56 11.05 -6.74 7.64
CA THR A 56 10.91 -5.76 8.72
C THR A 56 11.54 -6.30 10.00
N GLY A 57 11.97 -5.39 10.88
CA GLY A 57 12.70 -5.73 12.10
C GLY A 57 12.88 -4.53 13.02
N TYR A 58 13.72 -4.66 14.06
CA TYR A 58 13.90 -3.67 15.13
C TYR A 58 14.09 -2.22 14.66
N GLN A 59 14.84 -2.00 13.57
CA GLN A 59 15.05 -0.65 13.01
C GLN A 59 13.75 0.07 12.63
N HIS A 60 12.66 -0.68 12.37
CA HIS A 60 11.35 -0.14 12.02
C HIS A 60 10.48 0.13 13.26
N LEU A 61 10.73 -0.55 14.40
CA LEU A 61 9.91 -0.43 15.61
C LEU A 61 9.90 0.99 16.18
N LYS A 62 11.02 1.71 16.09
CA LYS A 62 11.11 3.12 16.54
C LYS A 62 10.10 4.05 15.86
N TYR A 63 9.55 3.67 14.71
CA TYR A 63 8.52 4.43 13.99
C TYR A 63 7.09 3.97 14.28
N CYS A 64 6.92 2.85 14.98
CA CYS A 64 5.63 2.31 15.40
C CYS A 64 5.15 3.03 16.67
N THR A 65 4.97 4.35 16.58
CA THR A 65 4.50 5.18 17.69
C THR A 65 3.00 5.47 17.55
N PRO A 66 2.27 5.70 18.66
CA PRO A 66 0.85 6.08 18.60
C PRO A 66 0.61 7.30 17.71
N MET A 67 1.48 8.32 17.78
CA MET A 67 1.38 9.52 16.95
C MET A 67 1.52 9.19 15.45
N ASN A 68 2.51 8.36 15.08
CA ASN A 68 2.67 7.95 13.69
C ASN A 68 1.50 7.09 13.19
N MET A 69 0.95 6.24 14.05
CA MET A 69 -0.23 5.42 13.69
C MET A 69 -1.49 6.25 13.55
N TYR A 70 -1.68 7.27 14.40
CA TYR A 70 -2.74 8.24 14.24
C TYR A 70 -2.63 8.98 12.90
N LEU A 71 -1.44 9.51 12.59
CA LEU A 71 -1.20 10.22 11.33
C LEU A 71 -1.42 9.33 10.11
N LEU A 72 -0.96 8.07 10.16
CA LEU A 72 -1.20 7.09 9.10
C LEU A 72 -2.70 6.84 8.93
N TYR A 73 -3.42 6.55 10.02
CA TYR A 73 -4.87 6.33 9.98
C TYR A 73 -5.59 7.56 9.41
N HIS A 74 -5.30 8.74 9.94
CA HIS A 74 -5.99 9.98 9.57
C HIS A 74 -5.73 10.33 8.10
N ALA A 75 -4.48 10.26 7.65
CA ALA A 75 -4.13 10.52 6.25
C ALA A 75 -4.81 9.51 5.31
N SER A 76 -4.82 8.22 5.67
CA SER A 76 -5.38 7.17 4.82
C SER A 76 -6.91 7.20 4.77
N PHE A 77 -7.60 7.29 5.90
CA PHE A 77 -9.04 7.04 5.97
C PHE A 77 -9.91 8.29 6.13
N GLU A 78 -9.35 9.40 6.62
CA GLU A 78 -10.11 10.64 6.84
C GLU A 78 -9.77 11.72 5.82
N CYS A 79 -8.50 11.83 5.38
CA CYS A 79 -8.06 12.88 4.46
C CYS A 79 -8.05 12.46 2.98
N ALA A 80 -7.64 11.23 2.68
CA ALA A 80 -7.52 10.78 1.30
C ALA A 80 -8.90 10.50 0.68
N PRO A 81 -9.21 11.01 -0.53
CA PRO A 81 -10.45 10.70 -1.24
C PRO A 81 -10.34 9.32 -1.92
N ALA A 82 -10.08 8.29 -1.12
CA ALA A 82 -9.79 6.94 -1.55
C ALA A 82 -10.79 5.94 -0.96
N LYS A 83 -11.26 5.02 -1.80
CA LYS A 83 -12.08 3.89 -1.37
C LYS A 83 -11.16 2.69 -1.14
N TYR A 84 -11.07 2.19 0.08
CA TYR A 84 -10.34 0.97 0.41
C TYR A 84 -11.30 -0.21 0.44
N ILE A 85 -10.98 -1.29 -0.26
CA ILE A 85 -11.82 -2.48 -0.35
C ILE A 85 -11.24 -3.60 0.51
N GLU A 86 -9.97 -3.92 0.28
CA GLU A 86 -9.26 -4.97 1.00
C GLU A 86 -7.80 -4.55 1.23
N VAL A 87 -7.30 -4.75 2.45
CA VAL A 87 -5.92 -4.50 2.83
C VAL A 87 -5.35 -5.78 3.44
N HIS A 88 -4.52 -6.45 2.68
CA HIS A 88 -3.95 -7.76 3.00
C HIS A 88 -2.55 -7.60 3.58
N CYS A 89 -2.30 -8.21 4.74
CA CYS A 89 -0.99 -8.26 5.38
C CYS A 89 -0.45 -9.69 5.29
N ILE A 90 0.73 -9.85 4.70
CA ILE A 90 1.44 -11.14 4.57
C ILE A 90 2.81 -11.06 5.25
N ASN A 91 3.41 -12.23 5.50
CA ASN A 91 4.68 -12.35 6.23
C ASN A 91 4.63 -11.57 7.56
N THR A 92 3.51 -11.76 8.27
CA THR A 92 3.19 -11.06 9.51
C THR A 92 4.25 -11.38 10.57
N ASN A 93 4.67 -10.38 11.33
CA ASN A 93 5.71 -10.52 12.34
C ASN A 93 5.48 -9.53 13.50
N TYR A 94 6.40 -9.51 14.46
CA TYR A 94 6.27 -8.65 15.64
C TYR A 94 6.16 -7.15 15.32
N VAL A 95 6.73 -6.68 14.20
CA VAL A 95 6.60 -5.27 13.79
C VAL A 95 5.15 -4.95 13.45
N LEU A 96 4.48 -5.82 12.69
CA LEU A 96 3.05 -5.66 12.41
C LEU A 96 2.22 -5.71 13.70
N SER A 97 2.53 -6.65 14.61
CA SER A 97 1.84 -6.72 15.90
C SER A 97 1.96 -5.40 16.68
N THR A 98 3.14 -4.79 16.72
CA THR A 98 3.35 -3.48 17.36
C THR A 98 2.55 -2.38 16.66
N LEU A 99 2.55 -2.34 15.32
CA LEU A 99 1.75 -1.36 14.56
C LEU A 99 0.27 -1.47 14.90
N LEU A 100 -0.28 -2.69 14.94
CA LEU A 100 -1.70 -2.90 15.27
C LEU A 100 -2.03 -2.50 16.70
N ILE A 101 -1.14 -2.79 17.66
CA ILE A 101 -1.32 -2.35 19.06
C ILE A 101 -1.37 -0.82 19.14
N CYS A 102 -0.43 -0.13 18.48
CA CYS A 102 -0.40 1.33 18.47
C CYS A 102 -1.56 1.95 17.68
N ALA A 103 -2.05 1.28 16.63
CA ALA A 103 -3.16 1.76 15.81
C ALA A 103 -4.55 1.46 16.41
N LYS A 104 -4.64 0.49 17.33
CA LYS A 104 -5.90 0.01 17.93
C LYS A 104 -6.88 1.12 18.35
N PRO A 105 -6.46 2.23 18.98
CA PRO A 105 -7.37 3.30 19.37
C PRO A 105 -8.07 4.01 18.19
N PHE A 106 -7.48 3.95 17.00
CA PHE A 106 -7.93 4.68 15.81
C PHE A 106 -8.67 3.79 14.81
N LEU A 107 -8.44 2.47 14.85
CA LEU A 107 -9.08 1.52 13.93
C LEU A 107 -10.58 1.40 14.24
N VAL A 108 -11.40 2.15 13.52
CA VAL A 108 -12.86 2.01 13.52
C VAL A 108 -13.30 0.67 12.91
N GLU A 109 -14.55 0.26 13.18
CA GLU A 109 -15.07 -1.04 12.76
C GLU A 109 -15.02 -1.24 11.23
N SER A 110 -15.32 -0.20 10.45
CA SER A 110 -15.26 -0.24 8.98
C SER A 110 -13.85 -0.55 8.47
N VAL A 111 -12.82 0.02 9.09
CA VAL A 111 -11.41 -0.26 8.74
C VAL A 111 -11.03 -1.67 9.15
N ARG A 112 -11.43 -2.14 10.35
CA ARG A 112 -11.13 -3.50 10.79
C ARG A 112 -11.71 -4.57 9.86
N LYS A 113 -12.89 -4.32 9.28
CA LYS A 113 -13.58 -5.24 8.35
C LYS A 113 -12.86 -5.43 7.02
N ILE A 114 -11.97 -4.51 6.63
CA ILE A 114 -11.21 -4.59 5.39
C ILE A 114 -9.76 -5.01 5.60
N LEU A 115 -9.31 -5.22 6.84
CA LEU A 115 -7.97 -5.72 7.14
C LEU A 115 -7.98 -7.25 7.15
N TYR A 116 -7.12 -7.85 6.32
CA TYR A 116 -6.93 -9.29 6.21
C TYR A 116 -5.49 -9.62 6.61
N PHE A 117 -5.32 -10.62 7.48
CA PHE A 117 -4.01 -11.08 7.93
C PHE A 117 -3.86 -12.54 7.52
N HIS A 118 -2.80 -12.82 6.78
CA HIS A 118 -2.59 -14.16 6.22
C HIS A 118 -1.50 -14.91 6.96
N SER A 119 -1.72 -16.22 7.11
CA SER A 119 -0.72 -17.13 7.69
C SER A 119 0.29 -17.60 6.65
N SER A 120 -0.14 -17.70 5.39
CA SER A 120 0.72 -18.04 4.25
C SER A 120 0.55 -17.05 3.10
N VAL A 121 1.50 -17.02 2.17
CA VAL A 121 1.43 -16.15 1.00
C VAL A 121 0.40 -16.67 -0.01
N GLU A 122 0.21 -17.98 -0.04
CA GLU A 122 -0.68 -18.70 -0.94
C GLU A 122 -2.15 -18.31 -0.75
N GLU A 123 -2.55 -17.95 0.47
CA GLU A 123 -3.90 -17.45 0.79
C GLU A 123 -4.28 -16.20 -0.03
N LEU A 124 -3.31 -15.42 -0.51
CA LEU A 124 -3.60 -14.30 -1.41
C LEU A 124 -4.33 -14.72 -2.68
N LEU A 125 -4.19 -15.98 -3.12
CA LEU A 125 -4.85 -16.50 -4.32
C LEU A 125 -6.38 -16.60 -4.19
N GLU A 126 -6.91 -16.54 -2.96
CA GLU A 126 -8.36 -16.52 -2.71
C GLU A 126 -9.01 -15.19 -3.12
N SER A 127 -8.25 -14.10 -2.93
CA SER A 127 -8.67 -12.73 -3.26
C SER A 127 -8.14 -12.25 -4.62
N PHE A 128 -6.93 -12.66 -4.98
CA PHE A 128 -6.21 -12.16 -6.16
C PHE A 128 -5.99 -13.25 -7.21
N PRO A 129 -6.35 -13.02 -8.49
CA PRO A 129 -6.02 -13.93 -9.57
C PRO A 129 -4.50 -14.15 -9.70
N ARG A 130 -4.07 -15.36 -10.07
CA ARG A 130 -2.63 -15.65 -10.33
C ARG A 130 -1.98 -14.66 -11.29
N SER A 131 -2.72 -14.22 -12.31
CA SER A 131 -2.22 -13.27 -13.32
C SER A 131 -1.87 -11.89 -12.78
N THR A 132 -2.36 -11.51 -11.60
CA THR A 132 -2.13 -10.19 -11.01
C THR A 132 -1.10 -10.21 -9.88
N LEU A 133 -0.76 -11.39 -9.37
CA LEU A 133 0.28 -11.57 -8.36
C LEU A 133 1.65 -11.83 -8.99
N PRO A 134 2.73 -11.27 -8.44
CA PRO A 134 4.08 -11.64 -8.85
C PRO A 134 4.37 -13.12 -8.65
N ILE A 135 5.28 -13.67 -9.47
CA ILE A 135 5.73 -15.08 -9.35
C ILE A 135 6.17 -15.42 -7.92
N LYS A 136 6.84 -14.49 -7.23
CA LYS A 136 7.29 -14.66 -5.85
C LYS A 136 6.14 -14.95 -4.87
N TYR A 137 4.92 -14.49 -5.16
CA TYR A 137 3.75 -14.68 -4.31
C TYR A 137 2.78 -15.73 -4.89
N GLY A 138 3.29 -16.67 -5.70
CA GLY A 138 2.50 -17.78 -6.27
C GLY A 138 1.66 -17.41 -7.51
N GLY A 139 1.88 -16.22 -8.07
CA GLY A 139 1.23 -15.77 -9.30
C GLY A 139 2.06 -16.00 -10.56
N THR A 140 1.76 -15.26 -11.63
CA THR A 140 2.43 -15.35 -12.94
C THR A 140 2.93 -14.00 -13.45
N LEU A 141 2.78 -12.91 -12.69
CA LEU A 141 3.22 -11.58 -13.10
C LEU A 141 4.75 -11.45 -12.97
N THR A 142 5.40 -11.00 -14.04
CA THR A 142 6.85 -10.82 -14.12
C THR A 142 7.26 -9.34 -14.12
N ASP A 143 6.47 -8.47 -14.74
CA ASP A 143 6.67 -7.02 -14.73
C ASP A 143 5.84 -6.37 -13.60
N TYR A 144 6.47 -6.19 -12.44
CA TYR A 144 5.83 -5.61 -11.24
C TYR A 144 6.74 -4.65 -10.48
N TYR A 145 7.85 -4.24 -11.09
CA TYR A 145 8.80 -3.34 -10.43
C TYR A 145 8.28 -1.90 -10.44
N THR A 146 8.32 -1.27 -9.27
CA THR A 146 7.82 0.09 -9.08
C THR A 146 8.58 1.12 -9.92
N ALA A 147 9.86 0.89 -10.23
CA ALA A 147 10.66 1.80 -11.05
C ALA A 147 10.08 1.99 -12.46
N ASP A 148 9.67 0.90 -13.12
CA ASP A 148 9.07 0.98 -14.46
C ASP A 148 7.69 1.65 -14.42
N TYR A 149 6.91 1.38 -13.36
CA TYR A 149 5.66 2.07 -13.13
C TYR A 149 5.86 3.58 -12.91
N LEU A 150 6.81 3.96 -12.05
CA LEU A 150 7.10 5.36 -11.75
C LEU A 150 7.64 6.10 -12.96
N LYS A 151 8.48 5.45 -13.77
CA LYS A 151 8.97 6.03 -15.02
C LYS A 151 7.82 6.34 -15.97
N ARG A 152 6.90 5.39 -16.19
CA ARG A 152 5.69 5.63 -17.00
C ARG A 152 4.80 6.72 -16.41
N ALA A 153 4.56 6.68 -15.10
CA ALA A 153 3.77 7.70 -14.41
C ALA A 153 4.39 9.10 -14.51
N ASN A 154 5.72 9.19 -14.55
CA ASN A 154 6.47 10.43 -14.75
C ASN A 154 6.46 10.89 -16.21
N GLU A 155 6.45 9.98 -17.18
CA GLU A 155 6.25 10.31 -18.60
C GLU A 155 4.83 10.89 -18.83
N GLU A 156 3.84 10.39 -18.10
CA GLU A 156 2.46 10.90 -18.07
C GLU A 156 2.30 12.17 -17.22
N GLN A 157 3.39 12.78 -16.73
CA GLN A 157 3.32 13.96 -15.85
C GLN A 157 2.58 15.15 -16.51
N GLY A 158 2.59 15.21 -17.85
CA GLY A 158 1.90 16.21 -18.66
C GLY A 158 0.48 15.85 -19.11
N ASP A 159 -0.03 14.64 -18.83
CA ASP A 159 -1.39 14.26 -19.16
C ASP A 159 -2.33 14.61 -18.01
N PHE A 160 -3.29 15.50 -18.29
CA PHE A 160 -4.26 15.98 -17.32
C PHE A 160 -5.66 15.52 -17.72
N PRO A 161 -6.47 14.99 -16.79
CA PRO A 161 -7.91 15.11 -16.94
C PRO A 161 -8.25 16.60 -17.01
N ALA A 162 -9.16 17.00 -17.91
CA ALA A 162 -9.54 18.40 -18.11
C ALA A 162 -9.86 19.09 -16.77
N GLY A 163 -9.04 20.07 -16.37
CA GLY A 163 -9.21 20.85 -15.14
C GLY A 163 -8.48 20.35 -13.87
N GLY A 164 -7.64 19.31 -13.96
CA GLY A 164 -6.90 18.76 -12.80
C GLY A 164 -5.53 19.42 -12.51
N LEU A 165 -5.00 19.20 -11.29
CA LEU A 165 -3.65 19.62 -10.89
C LEU A 165 -2.55 18.80 -11.60
N LYS A 166 -1.38 19.43 -11.83
CA LYS A 166 -0.18 18.76 -12.38
C LYS A 166 0.23 17.56 -11.53
N ASN A 167 0.77 16.53 -12.17
CA ASN A 167 1.39 15.38 -11.48
C ASN A 167 2.57 15.86 -10.59
N LEU A 168 2.68 15.31 -9.38
CA LEU A 168 3.60 15.75 -8.31
C LEU A 168 4.98 15.07 -8.35
N PHE A 169 5.48 14.72 -9.53
CA PHE A 169 6.85 14.20 -9.68
C PHE A 169 7.83 15.24 -10.21
#